data_AF-A0A2J8A4M2-F1
#
_entry.id   AF-A0A2J8A4M2-F1
#
_cell.length_a   1.000
_cell.length_b   1.000
_cell.length_c   1.000
_cell.angle_alpha   90.00
_cell.angle_beta   90.00
_cell.angle_gamma   90.00
#
_symmetry.space_group_name_H-M   'P 1'
#
loop_
_entity.id
_entity.type
_entity.pdbx_description
1 polymer ?
#
loop_
_entity_poly.entity_id
_entity_poly.type
_entity_poly.pdbx_seq_one_letter_code
_entity_poly.pdbx_strand_id
1 'polypeptide(L)'
;RPSAAAAAPLAMGPPTADAGSAPTDAGSAPTDAAGITAAAAALVLNDDRQPQLEQLQQQQQEAATSEEGGSDAGTRASDLQYNTSMAPPASTSAAAANTESARSKKAAQQLAKFEAEDGLDELLAGVYDNEEELVARLVAQLQGLSHKQQRMYGIFDGTEEGGKRAFVRHWRQRHAERRAMMAALFDPAVDPKDRMALRTGYILRWRKILFSCPNCWLLPGLCVCARMQRFSPRRTQVVVHAHHGEWGSASNSGTILPTSLEGSEILLYGHPEHDTRLQELLADTTRTTALLWPGGGRPHTPGAAKAAEQRIF
;
A
#
# COMPACT_ATOMS: atom_id res chain seq x y z
N ARG A 1 -31.43 -35.95 -31.73
CA ARG A 1 -31.04 -35.24 -30.48
C ARG A 1 -30.03 -36.10 -29.73
N PRO A 2 -28.73 -35.79 -29.73
CA PRO A 2 -27.81 -36.27 -28.69
C PRO A 2 -27.82 -35.32 -27.48
N SER A 3 -27.54 -35.87 -26.30
CA SER A 3 -27.59 -35.13 -25.02
C SER A 3 -26.29 -34.37 -24.76
N ALA A 4 -26.39 -33.13 -24.29
CA ALA A 4 -25.23 -32.36 -23.83
C ALA A 4 -24.86 -32.79 -22.40
N ALA A 5 -23.64 -33.27 -22.21
CA ALA A 5 -23.07 -33.50 -20.88
C ALA A 5 -22.51 -32.18 -20.33
N ALA A 6 -22.83 -31.86 -19.07
CA ALA A 6 -22.34 -30.65 -18.41
C ALA A 6 -20.86 -30.81 -18.00
N ALA A 7 -20.03 -29.83 -18.38
CA ALA A 7 -18.64 -29.75 -17.91
C ALA A 7 -18.58 -29.08 -16.53
N ALA A 8 -17.98 -29.76 -15.54
CA ALA A 8 -17.68 -29.18 -14.24
C ALA A 8 -16.38 -28.35 -14.29
N PRO A 9 -16.24 -27.29 -13.48
CA PRO A 9 -15.03 -26.46 -13.46
C PRO A 9 -13.85 -27.16 -12.77
N LEU A 10 -12.66 -26.99 -13.34
CA LEU A 10 -11.40 -27.53 -12.81
C LEU A 10 -11.00 -26.83 -11.50
N ALA A 11 -10.81 -27.60 -10.44
CA ALA A 11 -10.19 -27.14 -9.20
C ALA A 11 -8.66 -27.12 -9.34
N MET A 12 -8.04 -25.99 -9.00
CA MET A 12 -6.58 -25.86 -8.95
C MET A 12 -6.05 -26.49 -7.65
N GLY A 13 -5.48 -27.69 -7.73
CA GLY A 13 -4.75 -28.32 -6.61
C GLY A 13 -3.34 -27.75 -6.44
N PRO A 14 -2.76 -27.79 -5.23
CA PRO A 14 -1.39 -27.33 -4.98
C PRO A 14 -0.35 -28.32 -5.56
N PRO A 15 0.86 -27.85 -5.94
CA PRO A 15 1.90 -28.70 -6.49
C PRO A 15 2.51 -29.64 -5.43
N THR A 16 2.62 -30.92 -5.76
CA THR A 16 3.37 -31.91 -4.98
C THR A 16 4.87 -31.67 -5.13
N ALA A 17 5.59 -31.69 -4.00
CA ALA A 17 7.05 -31.65 -4.01
C ALA A 17 7.61 -32.98 -4.55
N ASP A 18 8.54 -32.89 -5.50
CA ASP A 18 9.24 -34.05 -6.06
C ASP A 18 10.72 -34.04 -5.62
N ALA A 19 11.29 -35.22 -5.40
CA ALA A 19 12.50 -35.37 -4.61
C ALA A 19 13.71 -35.82 -5.42
N GLY A 20 14.81 -35.07 -5.29
CA GLY A 20 16.18 -35.57 -5.36
C GLY A 20 16.79 -35.85 -6.74
N SER A 21 17.91 -35.17 -7.02
CA SER A 21 19.15 -35.78 -7.55
C SER A 21 20.32 -34.80 -7.53
N ALA A 22 21.43 -35.23 -6.92
CA ALA A 22 22.80 -34.73 -7.12
C ALA A 22 23.57 -35.78 -7.98
N PRO A 23 24.84 -35.62 -8.46
CA PRO A 23 25.94 -34.73 -8.04
C PRO A 23 26.34 -33.75 -9.19
N THR A 24 27.56 -33.24 -9.47
CA THR A 24 28.95 -33.57 -9.09
C THR A 24 29.89 -32.37 -9.27
N ASP A 25 31.07 -32.39 -8.63
CA ASP A 25 32.12 -31.38 -8.74
C ASP A 25 32.92 -31.41 -10.06
N ALA A 26 33.20 -30.23 -10.62
CA ALA A 26 34.44 -29.78 -11.27
C ALA A 26 34.23 -28.29 -11.65
N GLY A 27 35.13 -27.33 -11.42
CA GLY A 27 36.56 -27.42 -11.14
C GLY A 27 37.35 -26.68 -12.23
N SER A 28 37.43 -25.35 -12.15
CA SER A 28 38.49 -24.50 -12.77
C SER A 28 38.27 -23.02 -12.44
N ALA A 29 39.32 -22.36 -11.92
CA ALA A 29 39.46 -20.90 -12.00
C ALA A 29 40.12 -20.51 -13.33
N PRO A 30 40.02 -19.23 -13.72
CA PRO A 30 41.28 -18.51 -13.88
C PRO A 30 41.29 -17.15 -13.17
N THR A 31 42.49 -16.63 -12.97
CA THR A 31 42.79 -15.35 -12.33
C THR A 31 42.83 -14.19 -13.33
N ASP A 32 42.85 -12.99 -12.74
CA ASP A 32 43.50 -11.76 -13.23
C ASP A 32 42.77 -10.76 -14.14
N ALA A 33 43.23 -9.52 -13.92
CA ALA A 33 43.20 -8.33 -14.78
C ALA A 33 42.00 -7.36 -14.71
N ALA A 34 42.18 -6.39 -13.81
CA ALA A 34 42.20 -4.96 -14.12
C ALA A 34 40.91 -4.24 -14.62
N GLY A 35 40.41 -3.36 -13.74
CA GLY A 35 40.27 -1.94 -14.05
C GLY A 35 39.18 -1.53 -15.05
N ILE A 36 38.00 -1.20 -14.54
CA ILE A 36 37.08 -0.28 -15.22
C ILE A 36 36.83 0.92 -14.31
N THR A 37 37.14 2.09 -14.86
CA THR A 37 37.02 3.42 -14.26
C THR A 37 35.56 3.85 -14.08
N ALA A 38 35.35 4.84 -13.22
CA ALA A 38 34.07 5.52 -13.10
C ALA A 38 33.61 6.10 -14.45
N ALA A 39 32.45 5.66 -14.93
CA ALA A 39 31.75 6.24 -16.06
C ALA A 39 30.37 6.72 -15.60
N ALA A 40 30.27 8.02 -15.32
CA ALA A 40 28.99 8.67 -15.05
C ALA A 40 28.18 8.72 -16.35
N ALA A 41 27.26 7.76 -16.53
CA ALA A 41 26.30 7.78 -17.62
C ALA A 41 25.20 8.80 -17.31
N ALA A 42 25.46 10.07 -17.64
CA ALA A 42 24.45 11.12 -17.68
C ALA A 42 23.42 10.79 -18.77
N LEU A 43 22.35 10.10 -18.39
CA LEU A 43 21.18 9.92 -19.22
C LEU A 43 20.41 11.24 -19.28
N VAL A 44 20.76 12.06 -20.26
CA VAL A 44 19.96 13.22 -20.68
C VAL A 44 18.63 12.69 -21.21
N LEU A 45 17.62 12.70 -20.34
CA LEU A 45 16.23 12.60 -20.77
C LEU A 45 15.86 13.95 -21.40
N ASN A 46 15.33 13.93 -22.63
CA ASN A 46 14.69 15.11 -23.21
C ASN A 46 13.53 15.51 -22.29
N ASP A 47 13.64 16.69 -21.69
CA ASP A 47 12.71 17.15 -20.67
C ASP A 47 11.79 18.26 -21.22
N ASP A 48 10.78 17.85 -22.00
CA ASP A 48 9.69 18.72 -22.45
C ASP A 48 8.87 19.32 -21.28
N ARG A 49 9.19 19.00 -20.03
CA ARG A 49 8.55 19.52 -18.81
C ARG A 49 9.39 20.54 -18.06
N GLN A 50 10.65 20.75 -18.45
CA GLN A 50 11.49 21.81 -17.87
C GLN A 50 10.84 23.21 -17.93
N PRO A 51 10.23 23.68 -19.05
CA PRO A 51 9.54 24.97 -19.05
C PRO A 51 8.29 25.01 -18.16
N GLN A 52 7.66 23.87 -17.87
CA GLN A 52 6.52 23.80 -16.94
C GLN A 52 6.99 23.91 -15.49
N LEU A 53 8.16 23.38 -15.15
CA LEU A 53 8.78 23.51 -13.82
C LEU A 53 9.25 24.93 -13.56
N GLU A 54 9.89 25.58 -14.53
CA GLU A 54 10.33 26.98 -14.45
C GLU A 54 9.13 27.93 -14.27
N GLN A 55 8.04 27.73 -15.03
CA GLN A 55 6.80 28.50 -14.87
C GLN A 55 6.17 28.32 -13.49
N LEU A 56 6.21 27.11 -12.91
CA LEU A 56 5.65 26.83 -11.59
C LEU A 56 6.50 27.42 -10.45
N GLN A 57 7.83 27.44 -10.60
CA GLN A 57 8.73 28.12 -9.66
C GLN A 57 8.55 29.64 -9.69
N GLN A 58 8.36 30.22 -10.87
CA GLN A 58 8.13 31.67 -10.98
C GLN A 58 6.81 32.09 -10.33
N GLN A 59 5.72 31.34 -10.51
CA GLN A 59 4.45 31.58 -9.80
C GLN A 59 4.59 31.50 -8.27
N GLN A 60 5.45 30.60 -7.75
CA GLN A 60 5.71 30.51 -6.31
C GLN A 60 6.51 31.70 -5.78
N GLN A 61 7.44 32.27 -6.57
CA GLN A 61 8.17 33.48 -6.19
C GLN A 61 7.28 34.73 -6.23
N GLU A 62 6.40 34.85 -7.21
CA GLU A 62 5.40 35.92 -7.30
C GLU A 62 4.41 35.86 -6.13
N ALA A 63 3.97 34.66 -5.71
CA ALA A 63 3.15 34.50 -4.51
C ALA A 63 3.90 34.91 -3.23
N ALA A 64 5.13 34.43 -3.02
CA ALA A 64 5.93 34.73 -1.82
C ALA A 64 6.23 36.23 -1.67
N THR A 65 6.48 36.94 -2.78
CA THR A 65 6.74 38.39 -2.78
C THR A 65 5.48 39.24 -2.57
N SER A 66 4.28 38.64 -2.60
CA SER A 66 3.03 39.36 -2.36
C SER A 66 2.62 39.45 -0.87
N GLU A 67 3.23 38.65 0.02
CA GLU A 67 2.82 38.55 1.43
C GLU A 67 3.65 39.40 2.42
N GLU A 68 4.82 39.94 2.04
CA GLU A 68 5.69 40.72 2.97
C GLU A 68 5.25 42.20 3.17
N GLY A 69 4.01 42.54 2.81
CA GLY A 69 3.43 43.89 2.92
C GLY A 69 2.70 44.19 4.23
N GLY A 70 3.27 43.87 5.40
CA GLY A 70 2.52 44.00 6.66
C GLY A 70 3.31 43.88 7.97
N SER A 71 4.19 44.84 8.26
CA SER A 71 4.80 44.97 9.59
C SER A 71 3.97 45.82 10.55
N ASP A 72 3.76 45.38 11.80
CA ASP A 72 4.09 46.25 12.95
C ASP A 72 4.30 45.53 14.31
N ALA A 73 5.18 46.15 15.11
CA ALA A 73 5.47 46.08 16.55
C ALA A 73 5.06 44.89 17.46
N GLY A 74 5.96 44.48 18.39
CA GLY A 74 5.58 43.59 19.51
C GLY A 74 6.66 43.09 20.48
N THR A 75 7.46 43.96 21.11
CA THR A 75 8.51 43.56 22.08
C THR A 75 7.96 42.96 23.40
N ARG A 76 8.43 41.77 23.82
CA ARG A 76 8.84 41.50 25.23
C ARG A 76 9.48 40.13 25.48
N ALA A 77 10.58 40.14 26.26
CA ALA A 77 11.12 38.97 26.93
C ALA A 77 10.64 38.94 28.40
N SER A 78 10.41 37.74 28.95
CA SER A 78 10.40 37.48 30.40
C SER A 78 10.57 35.98 30.69
N ASP A 79 11.32 35.73 31.76
CA ASP A 79 11.77 34.45 32.28
C ASP A 79 10.68 33.41 32.55
N LEU A 80 11.05 32.13 32.45
CA LEU A 80 10.29 30.99 32.99
C LEU A 80 11.17 30.19 33.96
N GLN A 81 10.94 30.41 35.25
CA GLN A 81 11.54 29.61 36.32
C GLN A 81 10.88 28.23 36.39
N TYR A 82 11.68 27.18 36.41
CA TYR A 82 11.21 25.85 36.81
C TYR A 82 10.89 25.86 38.31
N ASN A 83 9.69 25.39 38.68
CA ASN A 83 9.38 25.09 40.08
C ASN A 83 8.68 23.73 40.18
N THR A 84 9.37 22.77 40.81
CA THR A 84 8.94 21.38 40.93
C THR A 84 8.23 21.18 42.25
N SER A 85 6.93 20.88 42.22
CA SER A 85 6.20 20.39 43.39
C SER A 85 5.17 19.34 42.97
N MET A 86 5.32 18.12 43.49
CA MET A 86 4.39 17.02 43.24
C MET A 86 3.41 16.88 44.39
N ALA A 87 2.12 17.06 44.08
CA ALA A 87 1.01 16.55 44.88
C ALA A 87 0.03 15.84 43.91
N PRO A 88 -0.40 14.60 44.20
CA PRO A 88 -1.33 13.88 43.32
C PRO A 88 -2.76 14.42 43.49
N PRO A 89 -3.42 14.90 42.42
CA PRO A 89 -4.82 15.32 42.50
C PRO A 89 -5.75 14.09 42.60
N ALA A 90 -6.66 14.13 43.56
CA ALA A 90 -7.78 13.21 43.62
C ALA A 90 -8.87 13.57 42.58
N SER A 91 -9.74 12.59 42.30
CA SER A 91 -10.83 12.62 41.30
C SER A 91 -10.39 12.51 39.83
N THR A 92 -10.55 11.31 39.27
CA THR A 92 -10.23 10.98 37.87
C THR A 92 -11.47 10.75 36.97
N SER A 93 -12.69 10.75 37.53
CA SER A 93 -13.92 10.43 36.78
C SER A 93 -14.34 11.49 35.77
N ALA A 94 -14.24 12.78 36.12
CA ALA A 94 -14.61 13.88 35.22
C ALA A 94 -13.63 14.02 34.03
N ALA A 95 -12.35 13.71 34.24
CA ALA A 95 -11.35 13.72 33.18
C ALA A 95 -11.62 12.64 32.12
N ALA A 96 -12.00 11.42 32.57
CA ALA A 96 -12.35 10.32 31.67
C ALA A 96 -13.54 10.69 30.76
N ALA A 97 -14.64 11.18 31.33
CA ALA A 97 -15.84 11.58 30.57
C ALA A 97 -15.54 12.67 29.52
N ASN A 98 -14.70 13.67 29.87
CA ASN A 98 -14.29 14.70 28.92
C ASN A 98 -13.43 14.14 27.77
N THR A 99 -12.52 13.19 28.04
CA THR A 99 -11.75 12.54 26.97
C THR A 99 -12.61 11.67 26.05
N GLU A 100 -13.67 11.05 26.57
CA GLU A 100 -14.59 10.22 25.80
C GLU A 100 -15.49 11.09 24.88
N SER A 101 -16.01 12.21 25.40
CA SER A 101 -16.73 13.21 24.59
C SER A 101 -15.84 13.79 23.46
N ALA A 102 -14.57 14.10 23.76
CA ALA A 102 -13.62 14.60 22.76
C ALA A 102 -13.31 13.55 21.68
N ARG A 103 -13.17 12.26 22.06
CA ARG A 103 -13.02 11.15 21.10
C ARG A 103 -14.25 10.99 20.21
N SER A 104 -15.45 11.06 20.78
CA SER A 104 -16.71 10.99 20.03
C SER A 104 -16.85 12.15 19.03
N LYS A 105 -16.51 13.38 19.43
CA LYS A 105 -16.54 14.55 18.53
C LYS A 105 -15.49 14.45 17.42
N LYS A 106 -14.28 13.96 17.72
CA LYS A 106 -13.23 13.73 16.72
C LYS A 106 -13.59 12.61 15.76
N ALA A 107 -14.23 11.54 16.24
CA ALA A 107 -14.78 10.47 15.40
C ALA A 107 -15.88 11.02 14.47
N ALA A 108 -16.80 11.83 14.96
CA ALA A 108 -17.84 12.48 14.14
C ALA A 108 -17.27 13.50 13.13
N GLN A 109 -16.21 14.23 13.46
CA GLN A 109 -15.50 15.08 12.49
C GLN A 109 -14.73 14.26 11.44
N GLN A 110 -14.14 13.13 11.83
CA GLN A 110 -13.53 12.22 10.86
C GLN A 110 -14.57 11.52 9.99
N LEU A 111 -15.76 11.21 10.53
CA LEU A 111 -16.93 10.74 9.80
C LEU A 111 -17.33 11.76 8.74
N ALA A 112 -17.65 13.00 9.16
CA ALA A 112 -18.04 14.08 8.26
C ALA A 112 -16.96 14.43 7.21
N LYS A 113 -15.67 14.28 7.55
CA LYS A 113 -14.57 14.43 6.56
C LYS A 113 -14.50 13.26 5.59
N PHE A 114 -14.73 12.03 6.04
CA PHE A 114 -14.80 10.86 5.16
C PHE A 114 -16.01 10.93 4.25
N GLU A 115 -17.18 11.34 4.78
CA GLU A 115 -18.42 11.60 4.04
C GLU A 115 -18.24 12.73 3.01
N ALA A 116 -17.46 13.78 3.33
CA ALA A 116 -17.11 14.84 2.37
C ALA A 116 -16.05 14.42 1.33
N GLU A 117 -15.10 13.53 1.69
CA GLU A 117 -14.20 12.88 0.72
C GLU A 117 -14.94 11.79 -0.10
N ASP A 118 -16.09 11.31 0.38
CA ASP A 118 -17.07 10.46 -0.32
C ASP A 118 -18.01 11.25 -1.25
N GLY A 119 -17.59 12.44 -1.69
CA GLY A 119 -18.02 12.98 -2.99
C GLY A 119 -17.80 11.99 -4.14
N LEU A 120 -16.95 10.97 -3.95
CA LEU A 120 -16.88 9.77 -4.79
C LEU A 120 -18.17 8.93 -4.75
N ASP A 121 -18.78 8.67 -3.59
CA ASP A 121 -20.01 7.87 -3.50
C ASP A 121 -21.25 8.65 -4.00
N GLU A 122 -21.26 9.99 -3.93
CA GLU A 122 -22.27 10.83 -4.60
C GLU A 122 -22.06 10.91 -6.13
N LEU A 123 -20.80 11.01 -6.61
CA LEU A 123 -20.48 10.78 -8.02
C LEU A 123 -20.97 9.39 -8.46
N LEU A 124 -20.76 8.37 -7.62
CA LEU A 124 -21.10 6.99 -7.94
C LEU A 124 -22.59 6.70 -7.86
N ALA A 125 -23.37 7.47 -7.08
CA ALA A 125 -24.82 7.36 -7.05
C ALA A 125 -25.41 7.59 -8.45
N GLY A 126 -24.97 8.65 -9.15
CA GLY A 126 -25.34 8.90 -10.56
C GLY A 126 -24.68 7.95 -11.57
N VAL A 127 -23.59 7.26 -11.21
CA VAL A 127 -22.93 6.26 -12.07
C VAL A 127 -23.73 4.96 -12.18
N TYR A 128 -24.59 4.63 -11.21
CA TYR A 128 -25.48 3.47 -11.37
C TYR A 128 -26.55 3.73 -12.45
N ASP A 129 -26.96 4.99 -12.64
CA ASP A 129 -27.87 5.38 -13.72
C ASP A 129 -27.15 5.53 -15.08
N ASN A 130 -25.87 5.95 -15.06
CA ASN A 130 -25.01 6.09 -16.25
C ASN A 130 -23.90 5.02 -16.34
N GLU A 131 -24.21 3.75 -16.05
CA GLU A 131 -23.21 2.68 -16.06
C GLU A 131 -22.54 2.52 -17.44
N GLU A 132 -23.30 2.65 -18.53
CA GLU A 132 -22.77 2.61 -19.89
C GLU A 132 -21.78 3.77 -20.16
N GLU A 133 -22.03 4.96 -19.61
CA GLU A 133 -21.12 6.10 -19.77
C GLU A 133 -19.83 5.91 -18.99
N LEU A 134 -19.90 5.39 -17.75
CA LEU A 134 -18.70 5.10 -16.98
C LEU A 134 -17.89 3.97 -17.63
N VAL A 135 -18.56 2.92 -18.11
CA VAL A 135 -17.91 1.85 -18.89
C VAL A 135 -17.28 2.41 -20.16
N ALA A 136 -17.94 3.31 -20.89
CA ALA A 136 -17.37 3.95 -22.08
C ALA A 136 -16.14 4.81 -21.75
N ARG A 137 -16.20 5.67 -20.72
CA ARG A 137 -15.06 6.48 -20.25
C ARG A 137 -13.89 5.61 -19.81
N LEU A 138 -14.16 4.51 -19.13
CA LEU A 138 -13.14 3.62 -18.59
C LEU A 138 -12.57 2.69 -19.67
N VAL A 139 -13.38 2.24 -20.64
CA VAL A 139 -12.90 1.61 -21.89
C VAL A 139 -12.02 2.58 -22.68
N ALA A 140 -12.37 3.86 -22.78
CA ALA A 140 -11.53 4.86 -23.43
C ALA A 140 -10.17 5.04 -22.70
N GLN A 141 -10.15 5.01 -21.36
CA GLN A 141 -8.88 4.96 -20.60
C GLN A 141 -8.09 3.67 -20.87
N LEU A 142 -8.77 2.54 -21.11
CA LEU A 142 -8.16 1.24 -21.41
C LEU A 142 -7.71 1.08 -22.88
N GLN A 143 -8.15 1.94 -23.82
CA GLN A 143 -7.70 1.91 -25.22
C GLN A 143 -6.18 2.16 -25.35
N GLY A 144 -5.55 2.81 -24.37
CA GLY A 144 -4.09 2.94 -24.29
C GLY A 144 -3.35 1.65 -23.88
N LEU A 145 -4.07 0.57 -23.51
CA LEU A 145 -3.46 -0.69 -23.08
C LEU A 145 -3.47 -1.74 -24.20
N SER A 146 -2.32 -2.38 -24.41
CA SER A 146 -2.23 -3.54 -25.30
C SER A 146 -3.11 -4.71 -24.83
N HIS A 147 -3.61 -5.54 -25.75
CA HIS A 147 -4.38 -6.75 -25.40
C HIS A 147 -3.66 -7.69 -24.43
N LYS A 148 -2.31 -7.68 -24.40
CA LYS A 148 -1.52 -8.46 -23.42
C LYS A 148 -1.65 -7.90 -22.01
N GLN A 149 -1.65 -6.56 -21.86
CA GLN A 149 -1.92 -5.89 -20.59
C GLN A 149 -3.39 -6.13 -20.18
N GLN A 150 -4.35 -5.92 -21.07
CA GLN A 150 -5.77 -6.15 -20.76
C GLN A 150 -6.04 -7.59 -20.27
N ARG A 151 -5.43 -8.62 -20.89
CA ARG A 151 -5.46 -10.01 -20.38
C ARG A 151 -4.82 -10.16 -19.00
N MET A 152 -3.64 -9.57 -18.78
CA MET A 152 -2.93 -9.64 -17.49
C MET A 152 -3.76 -9.09 -16.33
N TYR A 153 -4.64 -8.12 -16.61
CA TYR A 153 -5.55 -7.53 -15.61
C TYR A 153 -6.94 -8.18 -15.57
N GLY A 154 -7.18 -9.28 -16.30
CA GLY A 154 -8.49 -9.94 -16.37
C GLY A 154 -9.58 -9.14 -17.10
N ILE A 155 -9.19 -8.10 -17.84
CA ILE A 155 -10.08 -7.19 -18.59
C ILE A 155 -10.37 -7.73 -20.00
N PHE A 156 -9.74 -8.83 -20.42
CA PHE A 156 -9.95 -9.41 -21.75
C PHE A 156 -9.94 -10.93 -21.67
N ASP A 157 -11.04 -11.57 -22.08
CA ASP A 157 -11.26 -13.02 -22.00
C ASP A 157 -11.00 -13.76 -23.33
N GLY A 158 -10.55 -13.03 -24.36
CA GLY A 158 -10.53 -13.50 -25.75
C GLY A 158 -11.46 -12.69 -26.65
N THR A 159 -12.45 -12.02 -26.07
CA THR A 159 -13.39 -11.13 -26.76
C THR A 159 -13.40 -9.74 -26.11
N GLU A 160 -13.57 -8.69 -26.92
CA GLU A 160 -13.66 -7.31 -26.41
C GLU A 160 -14.86 -7.15 -25.46
N GLU A 161 -16.02 -7.69 -25.88
CA GLU A 161 -17.28 -7.63 -25.13
C GLU A 161 -17.30 -8.50 -23.86
N GLY A 162 -16.67 -9.67 -23.89
CA GLY A 162 -16.51 -10.51 -22.70
C GLY A 162 -15.60 -9.85 -21.66
N GLY A 163 -14.53 -9.21 -22.12
CA GLY A 163 -13.67 -8.35 -21.33
C GLY A 163 -14.40 -7.21 -20.61
N LYS A 164 -15.18 -6.40 -21.34
CA LYS A 164 -16.02 -5.33 -20.77
C LYS A 164 -16.96 -5.87 -19.68
N ARG A 165 -17.67 -6.98 -19.94
CA ARG A 165 -18.58 -7.60 -18.96
C ARG A 165 -17.87 -8.14 -17.72
N ALA A 166 -16.69 -8.72 -17.88
CA ALA A 166 -15.87 -9.21 -16.77
C ALA A 166 -15.42 -8.04 -15.88
N PHE A 167 -14.96 -6.95 -16.48
CA PHE A 167 -14.61 -5.73 -15.75
C PHE A 167 -15.80 -5.16 -14.96
N VAL A 168 -16.96 -4.94 -15.61
CA VAL A 168 -18.16 -4.40 -14.96
C VAL A 168 -18.56 -5.25 -13.75
N ARG A 169 -18.53 -6.58 -13.89
CA ARG A 169 -18.85 -7.51 -12.80
C ARG A 169 -17.88 -7.35 -11.62
N HIS A 170 -16.57 -7.30 -11.91
CA HIS A 170 -15.54 -7.15 -10.89
C HIS A 170 -15.61 -5.78 -10.17
N TRP A 171 -15.90 -4.72 -10.92
CA TRP A 171 -16.15 -3.38 -10.40
C TRP A 171 -17.39 -3.33 -9.50
N ARG A 172 -18.54 -3.84 -9.96
CA ARG A 172 -19.77 -3.94 -9.16
C ARG A 172 -19.54 -4.74 -7.87
N GLN A 173 -18.82 -5.86 -7.95
CA GLN A 173 -18.47 -6.66 -6.77
C GLN A 173 -17.60 -5.86 -5.77
N ARG A 174 -16.56 -5.17 -6.25
CA ARG A 174 -15.72 -4.30 -5.42
C ARG A 174 -16.54 -3.24 -4.67
N HIS A 175 -17.45 -2.55 -5.37
CA HIS A 175 -18.29 -1.51 -4.76
C HIS A 175 -19.36 -2.08 -3.82
N ALA A 176 -19.89 -3.27 -4.08
CA ALA A 176 -20.76 -3.97 -3.13
C ALA A 176 -19.99 -4.37 -1.84
N GLU A 177 -18.80 -4.95 -1.98
CA GLU A 177 -17.94 -5.30 -0.84
C GLU A 177 -17.43 -4.06 -0.09
N ARG A 178 -17.14 -2.94 -0.79
CA ARG A 178 -16.81 -1.64 -0.16
C ARG A 178 -17.95 -1.18 0.74
N ARG A 179 -19.19 -1.14 0.22
CA ARG A 179 -20.37 -0.70 0.99
C ARG A 179 -20.64 -1.60 2.19
N ALA A 180 -20.54 -2.92 2.02
CA ALA A 180 -20.68 -3.88 3.12
C ALA A 180 -19.61 -3.67 4.21
N MET A 181 -18.35 -3.47 3.82
CA MET A 181 -17.26 -3.13 4.73
C MET A 181 -17.53 -1.80 5.45
N MET A 182 -17.88 -0.72 4.74
CA MET A 182 -18.16 0.60 5.35
C MET A 182 -19.32 0.53 6.35
N ALA A 183 -20.41 -0.18 6.02
CA ALA A 183 -21.53 -0.39 6.94
C ALA A 183 -21.08 -1.11 8.23
N ALA A 184 -20.25 -2.15 8.13
CA ALA A 184 -19.70 -2.86 9.29
C ALA A 184 -18.67 -2.03 10.09
N LEU A 185 -17.95 -1.10 9.46
CA LEU A 185 -17.06 -0.17 10.16
C LEU A 185 -17.82 0.86 11.02
N PHE A 186 -19.03 1.24 10.60
CA PHE A 186 -19.86 2.20 11.31
C PHE A 186 -20.77 1.58 12.38
N ASP A 187 -21.01 0.26 12.33
CA ASP A 187 -21.74 -0.45 13.38
C ASP A 187 -20.99 -0.31 14.74
N PRO A 188 -21.60 0.32 15.77
CA PRO A 188 -20.97 0.48 17.08
C PRO A 188 -20.72 -0.87 17.80
N ALA A 189 -21.44 -1.94 17.45
CA ALA A 189 -21.32 -3.24 18.09
C ALA A 189 -20.07 -4.04 17.66
N VAL A 190 -19.44 -3.72 16.53
CA VAL A 190 -18.26 -4.45 16.02
C VAL A 190 -17.01 -4.05 16.80
N ASP A 191 -16.20 -5.02 17.23
CA ASP A 191 -14.97 -4.76 17.98
C ASP A 191 -13.96 -3.92 17.14
N PRO A 192 -13.23 -2.96 17.74
CA PRO A 192 -12.26 -2.15 17.00
C PRO A 192 -11.16 -2.95 16.26
N LYS A 193 -10.79 -4.15 16.73
CA LYS A 193 -9.85 -5.04 16.02
C LYS A 193 -10.49 -5.65 14.79
N ASP A 194 -11.74 -6.12 14.90
CA ASP A 194 -12.48 -6.69 13.78
C ASP A 194 -12.72 -5.65 12.70
N ARG A 195 -12.98 -4.39 13.07
CA ARG A 195 -13.01 -3.26 12.11
C ARG A 195 -11.69 -3.11 11.34
N MET A 196 -10.54 -3.22 12.01
CA MET A 196 -9.25 -3.17 11.33
C MET A 196 -9.03 -4.40 10.44
N ALA A 197 -9.41 -5.60 10.88
CA ALA A 197 -9.33 -6.83 10.10
C ALA A 197 -10.21 -6.77 8.84
N LEU A 198 -11.44 -6.25 8.94
CA LEU A 198 -12.34 -6.01 7.80
C LEU A 198 -11.74 -5.01 6.80
N ARG A 199 -11.22 -3.89 7.29
CA ARG A 199 -10.60 -2.85 6.45
C ARG A 199 -9.35 -3.37 5.73
N THR A 200 -8.49 -4.08 6.44
CA THR A 200 -7.26 -4.65 5.89
C THR A 200 -7.57 -5.77 4.88
N GLY A 201 -8.49 -6.68 5.21
CA GLY A 201 -8.92 -7.75 4.30
C GLY A 201 -9.52 -7.22 2.98
N TYR A 202 -10.36 -6.19 3.04
CA TYR A 202 -10.85 -5.50 1.83
C TYR A 202 -9.70 -4.90 1.01
N ILE A 203 -8.74 -4.24 1.66
CA ILE A 203 -7.58 -3.60 1.00
C ILE A 203 -6.64 -4.64 0.37
N LEU A 204 -6.44 -5.81 1.00
CA LEU A 204 -5.66 -6.91 0.42
C LEU A 204 -6.33 -7.46 -0.84
N ARG A 205 -7.64 -7.73 -0.77
CA ARG A 205 -8.43 -8.30 -1.88
C ARG A 205 -8.53 -7.35 -3.07
N TRP A 206 -8.85 -6.07 -2.82
CA TRP A 206 -9.28 -5.12 -3.87
C TRP A 206 -8.27 -4.02 -4.20
N ARG A 207 -7.26 -3.81 -3.35
CA ARG A 207 -6.26 -2.72 -3.43
C ARG A 207 -6.91 -1.33 -3.48
N LYS A 208 -6.07 -0.30 -3.51
CA LYS A 208 -6.51 1.10 -3.71
C LYS A 208 -6.84 1.41 -5.17
N ILE A 209 -5.90 1.12 -6.07
CA ILE A 209 -5.97 1.48 -7.49
C ILE A 209 -6.30 0.22 -8.31
N LEU A 210 -7.41 0.27 -9.05
CA LEU A 210 -7.76 -0.74 -10.05
C LEU A 210 -6.68 -0.79 -11.15
N PHE A 211 -6.41 -1.99 -11.67
CA PHE A 211 -5.40 -2.23 -12.74
C PHE A 211 -3.95 -1.90 -12.37
N SER A 212 -3.65 -1.62 -11.10
CA SER A 212 -2.27 -1.65 -10.61
C SER A 212 -1.67 -3.05 -10.79
N CYS A 213 -0.38 -3.12 -11.15
CA CYS A 213 0.36 -4.38 -11.21
C CYS A 213 0.25 -5.12 -9.86
N PRO A 214 -0.06 -6.43 -9.83
CA PRO A 214 -0.22 -7.15 -8.56
C PRO A 214 1.03 -7.17 -7.69
N ASN A 215 2.21 -7.04 -8.31
CA ASN A 215 3.49 -7.23 -7.65
C ASN A 215 4.14 -5.90 -7.24
N CYS A 216 4.23 -4.91 -8.15
CA CYS A 216 4.85 -3.60 -7.85
C CYS A 216 3.87 -2.43 -7.66
N TRP A 217 2.56 -2.67 -7.76
CA TRP A 217 1.46 -1.69 -7.60
C TRP A 217 1.50 -0.46 -8.52
N LEU A 218 2.47 -0.37 -9.44
CA LEU A 218 2.51 0.64 -10.49
C LEU A 218 1.40 0.43 -11.53
N LEU A 219 1.00 1.52 -12.19
CA LEU A 219 0.03 1.50 -13.28
C LEU A 219 0.53 0.69 -14.50
N PRO A 220 -0.38 0.25 -15.37
CA PRO A 220 -0.01 -0.37 -16.65
C PRO A 220 0.94 0.54 -17.45
N GLY A 221 1.96 -0.05 -18.07
CA GLY A 221 3.00 0.70 -18.80
C GLY A 221 4.15 1.22 -17.92
N LEU A 222 3.89 1.52 -16.64
CA LEU A 222 4.92 1.86 -15.65
C LEU A 222 5.45 0.65 -14.86
N CYS A 223 4.81 -0.51 -14.99
CA CYS A 223 5.21 -1.76 -14.34
C CYS A 223 6.69 -2.14 -14.59
N VAL A 224 7.48 -2.23 -13.51
CA VAL A 224 8.91 -2.57 -13.55
C VAL A 224 9.21 -4.07 -13.37
N CYS A 225 8.23 -4.91 -13.03
CA CYS A 225 8.46 -6.30 -12.63
C CYS A 225 9.24 -7.14 -13.65
N ALA A 226 9.03 -6.92 -14.95
CA ALA A 226 9.74 -7.63 -16.01
C ALA A 226 11.20 -7.18 -16.21
N ARG A 227 11.62 -6.08 -15.57
CA ARG A 227 12.99 -5.54 -15.61
C ARG A 227 13.77 -5.79 -14.32
N MET A 228 13.10 -6.33 -13.28
CA MET A 228 13.71 -6.53 -11.98
C MET A 228 14.51 -7.83 -11.94
N GLN A 229 15.75 -7.74 -11.49
CA GLN A 229 16.55 -8.91 -11.15
C GLN A 229 16.16 -9.41 -9.75
N ARG A 230 16.25 -10.72 -9.52
CA ARG A 230 15.98 -11.35 -8.22
C ARG A 230 17.31 -11.69 -7.52
N PHE A 231 17.55 -11.04 -6.39
CA PHE A 231 18.69 -11.30 -5.52
C PHE A 231 18.32 -12.30 -4.40
N SER A 232 19.24 -13.19 -4.05
CA SER A 232 18.99 -14.27 -3.08
C SER A 232 19.93 -14.18 -1.86
N PRO A 233 19.55 -13.43 -0.81
CA PRO A 233 20.32 -13.33 0.43
C PRO A 233 20.18 -14.61 1.27
N ARG A 234 21.25 -15.42 1.31
CA ARG A 234 21.27 -16.70 2.05
C ARG A 234 20.94 -16.58 3.55
N ARG A 235 21.30 -15.47 4.20
CA ARG A 235 21.20 -15.30 5.66
C ARG A 235 20.23 -14.23 6.14
N THR A 236 19.74 -13.35 5.26
CA THR A 236 18.93 -12.20 5.66
C THR A 236 17.59 -12.25 4.93
N GLN A 237 16.51 -11.94 5.63
CA GLN A 237 15.20 -11.67 5.04
C GLN A 237 14.74 -10.26 5.38
N VAL A 238 13.96 -9.66 4.49
CA VAL A 238 13.40 -8.32 4.68
C VAL A 238 11.90 -8.43 4.76
N VAL A 239 11.32 -7.93 5.83
CA VAL A 239 9.86 -7.91 6.03
C VAL A 239 9.42 -6.46 6.03
N VAL A 240 8.58 -6.08 5.07
CA VAL A 240 7.94 -4.76 5.06
C VAL A 240 6.63 -4.88 5.81
N HIS A 241 6.52 -4.22 6.97
CA HIS A 241 5.29 -4.19 7.75
C HIS A 241 4.57 -2.87 7.46
N ALA A 242 3.75 -2.88 6.41
CA ALA A 242 3.13 -1.69 5.84
C ALA A 242 1.84 -1.30 6.57
N HIS A 243 1.56 0.01 6.61
CA HIS A 243 0.27 0.50 7.04
C HIS A 243 -0.79 0.31 5.93
N HIS A 244 -2.05 0.09 6.29
CA HIS A 244 -3.13 -0.06 5.28
C HIS A 244 -3.36 1.19 4.43
N GLY A 245 -2.93 2.36 4.91
CA GLY A 245 -2.87 3.59 4.13
C GLY A 245 -1.78 3.61 3.04
N GLU A 246 -0.81 2.70 3.10
CA GLU A 246 0.30 2.60 2.13
C GLU A 246 0.11 1.44 1.15
N TRP A 247 -0.73 0.46 1.52
CA TRP A 247 -1.03 -0.68 0.66
C TRP A 247 -1.72 -0.27 -0.64
N GLY A 248 -1.26 -0.81 -1.76
CA GLY A 248 -1.65 -0.40 -3.11
C GLY A 248 -1.12 0.97 -3.56
N SER A 249 -0.25 1.65 -2.81
CA SER A 249 0.34 2.93 -3.24
C SER A 249 1.57 2.75 -4.12
N ALA A 250 1.59 3.40 -5.29
CA ALA A 250 2.74 3.43 -6.20
C ALA A 250 3.98 4.14 -5.60
N SER A 251 3.81 4.99 -4.58
CA SER A 251 4.90 5.65 -3.87
C SER A 251 5.65 4.73 -2.89
N ASN A 252 5.11 3.54 -2.59
CA ASN A 252 5.73 2.61 -1.65
C ASN A 252 6.74 1.73 -2.40
N SER A 253 8.03 2.08 -2.29
CA SER A 253 9.12 1.29 -2.88
C SER A 253 9.30 -0.09 -2.23
N GLY A 254 8.82 -0.31 -1.00
CA GLY A 254 8.88 -1.61 -0.32
C GLY A 254 8.11 -2.72 -1.04
N THR A 255 7.19 -2.35 -1.92
CA THR A 255 6.38 -3.27 -2.76
C THR A 255 7.20 -4.06 -3.77
N ILE A 256 8.33 -3.50 -4.20
CA ILE A 256 9.18 -4.15 -5.19
C ILE A 256 9.96 -5.31 -4.54
N LEU A 257 10.19 -5.26 -3.22
CA LEU A 257 11.07 -6.20 -2.50
C LEU A 257 10.67 -7.68 -2.69
N PRO A 258 9.41 -8.12 -2.49
CA PRO A 258 9.04 -9.53 -2.72
C PRO A 258 9.33 -10.04 -4.15
N THR A 259 9.40 -9.13 -5.12
CA THR A 259 9.75 -9.43 -6.52
C THR A 259 11.28 -9.49 -6.72
N SER A 260 12.03 -8.52 -6.19
CA SER A 260 13.49 -8.40 -6.39
C SER A 260 14.35 -9.10 -5.34
N LEU A 261 13.81 -9.53 -4.21
CA LEU A 261 14.56 -10.04 -3.06
C LEU A 261 13.94 -11.33 -2.51
N GLU A 262 14.68 -12.43 -2.59
CA GLU A 262 14.18 -13.75 -2.22
C GLU A 262 13.97 -13.90 -0.71
N GLY A 263 12.81 -14.45 -0.35
CA GLY A 263 12.37 -14.57 1.03
C GLY A 263 12.14 -13.22 1.71
N SER A 264 11.84 -12.17 0.94
CA SER A 264 11.24 -10.96 1.48
C SER A 264 9.72 -10.99 1.33
N GLU A 265 9.02 -10.46 2.31
CA GLU A 265 7.56 -10.49 2.42
C GLU A 265 7.03 -9.07 2.75
N ILE A 266 5.83 -8.75 2.27
CA ILE A 266 5.11 -7.52 2.65
C ILE A 266 3.86 -7.91 3.43
N LEU A 267 3.85 -7.52 4.71
CA LEU A 267 2.81 -7.82 5.69
C LEU A 267 2.03 -6.55 6.00
N LEU A 268 0.75 -6.70 6.32
CA LEU A 268 -0.19 -5.59 6.51
C LEU A 268 -0.58 -5.50 7.98
N TYR A 269 -0.27 -4.36 8.60
CA TYR A 269 -0.56 -4.11 10.00
C TYR A 269 -2.05 -4.22 10.32
N GLY A 270 -2.39 -5.04 11.31
CA GLY A 270 -3.78 -5.25 11.76
C GLY A 270 -4.58 -6.24 10.91
N HIS A 271 -3.91 -6.98 10.01
CA HIS A 271 -4.50 -8.16 9.37
C HIS A 271 -4.08 -9.42 10.16
N PRO A 272 -5.01 -10.18 10.77
CA PRO A 272 -4.66 -11.24 11.74
C PRO A 272 -3.66 -12.29 11.24
N GLU A 273 -3.78 -12.72 9.99
CA GLU A 273 -2.86 -13.69 9.38
C GLU A 273 -1.45 -13.10 9.17
N HIS A 274 -1.36 -11.80 8.83
CA HIS A 274 -0.09 -11.11 8.64
C HIS A 274 0.58 -10.76 9.97
N ASP A 275 -0.19 -10.38 10.98
CA ASP A 275 0.32 -10.16 12.34
C ASP A 275 0.88 -11.47 12.92
N THR A 276 0.20 -12.60 12.68
CA THR A 276 0.68 -13.96 13.05
C THR A 276 1.96 -14.31 12.30
N ARG A 277 1.97 -14.16 10.96
CA ARG A 277 3.13 -14.40 10.11
C ARG A 277 4.35 -13.57 10.51
N LEU A 278 4.13 -12.32 10.93
CA LEU A 278 5.19 -11.46 11.45
C LEU A 278 5.80 -12.02 12.75
N GLN A 279 4.98 -12.57 13.66
CA GLN A 279 5.52 -13.20 14.88
C GLN A 279 6.35 -14.44 14.55
N GLU A 280 5.94 -15.27 13.58
CA GLU A 280 6.72 -16.42 13.13
C GLU A 280 8.10 -16.01 12.58
N LEU A 281 8.12 -15.03 11.67
CA LEU A 281 9.35 -14.51 11.05
C LEU A 281 10.29 -13.79 12.04
N LEU A 282 9.77 -13.30 13.16
CA LEU A 282 10.56 -12.72 14.25
C LEU A 282 10.99 -13.76 15.29
N ALA A 283 10.25 -14.86 15.44
CA ALA A 283 10.64 -15.99 16.29
C ALA A 283 11.73 -16.84 15.62
N ASP A 284 11.68 -17.01 14.30
CA ASP A 284 12.72 -17.69 13.51
C ASP A 284 14.11 -17.10 13.78
N THR A 285 15.09 -17.97 14.03
CA THR A 285 16.51 -17.67 14.28
C THR A 285 17.42 -18.18 13.16
N THR A 286 16.88 -18.89 12.16
CA THR A 286 17.67 -19.45 11.05
C THR A 286 18.14 -18.38 10.07
N ARG A 287 17.42 -17.25 10.00
CA ARG A 287 17.74 -16.07 9.18
C ARG A 287 17.63 -14.79 10.02
N THR A 288 18.44 -13.79 9.67
CA THR A 288 18.34 -12.44 10.21
C THR A 288 17.15 -11.72 9.56
N THR A 289 16.11 -11.43 10.33
CA THR A 289 14.93 -10.68 9.86
C THR A 289 15.14 -9.17 10.03
N ALA A 290 15.31 -8.46 8.91
CA ALA A 290 15.31 -7.01 8.86
C ALA A 290 13.87 -6.50 8.67
N LEU A 291 13.32 -5.81 9.67
CA LEU A 291 11.96 -5.28 9.65
C LEU A 291 11.96 -3.82 9.17
N LEU A 292 11.26 -3.53 8.07
CA LEU A 292 10.98 -2.19 7.59
C LEU A 292 9.59 -1.77 8.08
N TRP A 293 9.52 -0.63 8.77
CA TRP A 293 8.30 -0.11 9.43
C TRP A 293 8.12 1.39 9.12
N PRO A 294 6.90 1.87 8.90
CA PRO A 294 6.64 3.29 8.65
C PRO A 294 6.86 4.15 9.90
N GLY A 295 7.89 5.01 9.84
CA GLY A 295 8.20 6.05 10.83
C GLY A 295 9.36 5.70 11.76
N GLY A 296 10.01 6.73 12.32
CA GLY A 296 11.16 6.59 13.25
C GLY A 296 10.79 6.16 14.68
N GLY A 297 9.60 5.57 14.88
CA GLY A 297 9.10 5.11 16.17
C GLY A 297 9.25 3.59 16.37
N ARG A 298 8.99 3.11 17.58
CA ARG A 298 8.92 1.66 17.84
C ARG A 298 7.69 1.05 17.16
N PRO A 299 7.74 -0.22 16.70
CA PRO A 299 6.58 -0.92 16.16
C PRO A 299 5.41 -0.91 17.15
N HIS A 300 4.19 -0.62 16.69
CA HIS A 300 3.02 -0.58 17.58
C HIS A 300 2.55 -1.96 18.06
N THR A 301 2.94 -3.05 17.38
CA THR A 301 2.63 -4.43 17.78
C THR A 301 3.51 -4.82 18.99
N PRO A 302 2.96 -5.11 20.18
CA PRO A 302 3.75 -5.29 21.41
C PRO A 302 4.80 -6.41 21.33
N GLY A 303 4.50 -7.50 20.61
CA GLY A 303 5.46 -8.58 20.34
C GLY A 303 6.60 -8.15 19.41
N ALA A 304 6.29 -7.37 18.37
CA ALA A 304 7.29 -6.93 17.39
C ALA A 304 8.30 -5.92 17.98
N ALA A 305 7.84 -4.99 18.84
CA ALA A 305 8.76 -4.08 19.53
C ALA A 305 9.74 -4.84 20.44
N LYS A 306 9.24 -5.77 21.26
CA LYS A 306 10.07 -6.58 22.15
C LYS A 306 11.06 -7.48 21.38
N ALA A 307 10.61 -8.10 20.28
CA ALA A 307 11.47 -8.94 19.45
C ALA A 307 12.54 -8.13 18.69
N ALA A 308 12.19 -6.91 18.25
CA ALA A 308 13.15 -5.99 17.63
C ALA A 308 14.21 -5.55 18.64
N GLU A 309 13.81 -5.10 19.84
CA GLU A 309 14.73 -4.66 20.90
C GLU A 309 15.74 -5.74 21.33
N GLN A 310 15.35 -7.01 21.27
CA GLN A 310 16.24 -8.14 21.57
C GLN A 310 17.22 -8.49 20.43
N ARG A 311 17.10 -7.86 19.25
CA ARG A 311 17.86 -8.16 18.03
C ARG A 311 18.50 -6.92 17.39
N ILE A 312 18.55 -5.78 18.08
CA ILE A 312 19.38 -4.63 17.66
C ILE A 312 20.85 -5.00 17.92
N PHE A 313 21.61 -5.14 16.83
CA PHE A 313 23.07 -5.27 16.81
C PHE A 313 23.70 -3.96 16.34
#